data_AF-A0A1S8B0U5-F1
#
_entry.id   AF-A0A1S8B0U5-F1
#
_cell.length_a   1.000
_cell.length_b   1.000
_cell.length_c   1.000
_cell.angle_alpha   90.00
_cell.angle_beta   90.00
_cell.angle_gamma   90.00
#
_symmetry.space_group_name_H-M   'P 1'
#
loop_
_entity.id
_entity.type
_entity.pdbx_description
1 polymer ?
#
loop_
_entity_poly.entity_id
_entity_poly.type
_entity_poly.pdbx_seq_one_letter_code
_entity_poly.pdbx_strand_id
1 'polypeptide(L)'
;MTLLPVDTDVLEDVCRDIAQDNYGFIYVSDQKGEIKAAYESADVGLVNARSLSSSDLHEALTELAAAEFVGLEQLRDGVFYVDPFGVKGNMNITRELTNLFGQRLVVTGETLRSRFSLAIDDLDFFADELADRNYLRRITAGKRDYYTIGPQLKEHADDVGLDARLEREAANGKIAHSDLESVIDVDATADVIRYLDREGYIVDLDGEYLVEEAIDEYAQYLAAQIEDAIEAEFEDSSYVLRTGEFEQVVQNEIDSRFDVLSTARSVRGEILEGARETLVDRLGLEEGREMVEAVDPFEDVVADHARRILADVKAEQDQLPGTLPEWVELAEDHVAELQVSNATAVNEYVRDAVRERYRGLVNEEEFGGMAA
;
A
#
# COMPACT_ATOMS: atom_id res chain seq x y z
N MET A 1 -64.87 -4.56 31.21
CA MET A 1 -63.54 -5.17 31.41
C MET A 1 -62.62 -4.06 31.85
N THR A 2 -62.01 -4.17 33.01
CA THR A 2 -60.91 -3.30 33.43
C THR A 2 -59.75 -3.57 32.48
N LEU A 3 -59.33 -2.55 31.73
CA LEU A 3 -58.05 -2.58 31.00
C LEU A 3 -56.97 -2.67 32.08
N LEU A 4 -56.31 -3.82 32.15
CA LEU A 4 -55.14 -3.99 33.00
C LEU A 4 -53.96 -3.30 32.29
N PRO A 5 -53.01 -2.69 33.04
CA PRO A 5 -51.83 -2.07 32.45
C PRO A 5 -50.94 -3.11 31.76
N VAL A 6 -50.15 -2.66 30.78
CA VAL A 6 -49.09 -3.47 30.17
C VAL A 6 -47.94 -3.59 31.15
N ASP A 7 -47.34 -4.78 31.25
CA ASP A 7 -46.13 -5.01 32.03
C ASP A 7 -44.93 -4.45 31.26
N THR A 8 -44.50 -3.24 31.63
CA THR A 8 -43.42 -2.51 30.95
C THR A 8 -42.08 -3.23 31.08
N ASP A 9 -41.83 -3.92 32.19
CA ASP A 9 -40.57 -4.63 32.44
C ASP A 9 -40.46 -5.86 31.52
N VAL A 10 -41.54 -6.64 31.44
CA VAL A 10 -41.61 -7.80 30.51
C VAL A 10 -41.55 -7.34 29.05
N LEU A 11 -42.24 -6.24 28.72
CA LEU A 11 -42.20 -5.69 27.36
C LEU A 11 -40.80 -5.17 27.00
N GLU A 12 -40.09 -4.53 27.93
CA GLU A 12 -38.70 -4.10 27.76
C GLU A 12 -37.79 -5.30 27.47
N ASP A 13 -37.88 -6.37 28.26
CA ASP A 13 -37.07 -7.58 28.07
C ASP A 13 -37.34 -8.23 26.70
N VAL A 14 -38.61 -8.37 26.32
CA VAL A 14 -39.00 -8.88 24.99
C VAL A 14 -38.44 -8.01 23.87
N CYS A 15 -38.53 -6.69 24.02
CA CYS A 15 -38.03 -5.74 23.03
C CYS A 15 -36.52 -5.79 22.92
N ARG A 16 -35.81 -5.91 24.05
CA ARG A 16 -34.36 -6.05 24.09
C ARG A 16 -33.89 -7.33 23.40
N ASP A 17 -34.57 -8.45 23.62
CA ASP A 17 -34.24 -9.73 22.97
C ASP A 17 -34.44 -9.64 21.44
N ILE A 18 -35.59 -9.12 20.99
CA ILE A 18 -35.88 -8.94 19.57
C ILE A 18 -34.90 -7.94 18.93
N ALA A 19 -34.57 -6.84 19.62
CA ALA A 19 -33.61 -5.87 19.13
C ALA A 19 -32.20 -6.48 18.98
N GLN A 20 -31.76 -7.35 19.90
CA GLN A 20 -30.45 -8.01 19.80
C GLN A 20 -30.32 -8.86 18.53
N ASP A 21 -31.38 -9.55 18.14
CA ASP A 21 -31.41 -10.36 16.91
C ASP A 21 -31.48 -9.50 15.65
N ASN A 22 -31.97 -8.26 15.77
CA ASN A 22 -32.17 -7.31 14.67
C ASN A 22 -31.23 -6.10 14.76
N TYR A 23 -30.02 -6.29 15.29
CA TYR A 23 -28.95 -5.28 15.30
C TYR A 23 -29.31 -3.96 15.99
N GLY A 24 -30.18 -4.04 16.99
CA GLY A 24 -30.67 -2.91 17.78
C GLY A 24 -32.04 -2.38 17.34
N PHE A 25 -32.56 -2.76 16.18
CA PHE A 25 -33.81 -2.19 15.66
C PHE A 25 -35.06 -3.00 16.00
N ILE A 26 -36.13 -2.27 16.29
CA ILE A 26 -37.48 -2.81 16.47
C ILE A 26 -38.42 -2.13 15.48
N TYR A 27 -38.84 -2.88 14.46
CA TYR A 27 -39.81 -2.44 13.46
C TYR A 27 -41.19 -2.96 13.84
N VAL A 28 -42.00 -2.15 14.54
CA VAL A 28 -43.29 -2.59 15.07
C VAL A 28 -44.22 -3.09 13.95
N SER A 29 -44.16 -2.53 12.75
CA SER A 29 -44.95 -2.99 11.61
C SER A 29 -44.67 -4.43 11.20
N ASP A 30 -43.42 -4.87 11.32
CA ASP A 30 -42.96 -6.18 10.87
C ASP A 30 -42.94 -7.20 12.01
N GLN A 31 -42.55 -6.76 13.21
CA GLN A 31 -42.30 -7.62 14.37
C GLN A 31 -43.47 -7.66 15.38
N LYS A 32 -44.58 -6.96 15.15
CA LYS A 32 -45.75 -6.96 16.05
C LYS A 32 -46.24 -8.35 16.41
N GLY A 33 -46.23 -9.30 15.48
CA GLY A 33 -46.66 -10.67 15.76
C GLY A 33 -45.74 -11.38 16.75
N GLU A 34 -44.44 -11.16 16.60
CA GLU A 34 -43.38 -11.71 17.44
C GLU A 34 -43.39 -11.08 18.83
N ILE A 35 -43.42 -9.74 18.92
CA ILE A 35 -43.49 -9.01 20.20
C ILE A 35 -44.71 -9.46 21.01
N LYS A 36 -45.88 -9.58 20.35
CA LYS A 36 -47.10 -10.06 21.01
C LYS A 36 -46.95 -11.50 21.48
N ALA A 37 -46.49 -12.41 20.62
CA ALA A 37 -46.35 -13.81 21.00
C ALA A 37 -45.38 -13.99 22.18
N ALA A 38 -44.25 -13.28 22.16
CA ALA A 38 -43.26 -13.31 23.23
C ALA A 38 -43.82 -12.76 24.56
N TYR A 39 -44.44 -11.58 24.53
CA TYR A 39 -45.06 -10.99 25.73
C TYR A 39 -46.22 -11.82 26.28
N GLU A 40 -47.10 -12.33 25.43
CA GLU A 40 -48.26 -13.15 25.85
C GLU A 40 -47.83 -14.53 26.39
N SER A 41 -46.64 -14.98 26.02
CA SER A 41 -46.03 -16.21 26.55
C SER A 41 -45.25 -16.00 27.85
N ALA A 42 -44.93 -14.75 28.20
CA ALA A 42 -44.19 -14.38 29.39
C ALA A 42 -45.08 -14.31 30.64
N ASP A 43 -44.47 -14.45 31.83
CA ASP A 43 -45.21 -14.37 33.10
C ASP A 43 -45.43 -12.91 33.52
N VAL A 44 -46.47 -12.30 32.97
CA VAL A 44 -46.90 -10.92 33.27
C VAL A 44 -47.72 -10.80 34.58
N GLY A 45 -47.82 -11.89 35.35
CA GLY A 45 -48.57 -11.90 36.61
C GLY A 45 -50.11 -11.79 36.45
N LEU A 46 -50.79 -11.48 37.56
CA LEU A 46 -52.27 -11.39 37.62
C LEU A 46 -52.80 -9.95 37.50
N VAL A 47 -51.92 -8.95 37.63
CA VAL A 47 -52.27 -7.53 37.68
C VAL A 47 -52.06 -6.81 36.35
N ASN A 48 -51.35 -7.43 35.41
CA ASN A 48 -51.04 -6.85 34.09
C ASN A 48 -51.84 -7.55 32.98
N ALA A 49 -51.92 -6.90 31.83
CA ALA A 49 -52.60 -7.41 30.65
C ALA A 49 -51.88 -8.66 30.12
N ARG A 50 -52.63 -9.76 29.93
CA ARG A 50 -52.15 -11.03 29.34
C ARG A 50 -52.18 -11.06 27.81
N SER A 51 -52.77 -10.04 27.19
CA SER A 51 -52.89 -9.93 25.74
C SER A 51 -52.62 -8.50 25.34
N LEU A 52 -51.82 -8.30 24.29
CA LEU A 52 -51.47 -6.97 23.79
C LEU A 52 -52.33 -6.63 22.59
N SER A 53 -53.14 -5.57 22.69
CA SER A 53 -53.74 -4.97 21.51
C SER A 53 -52.68 -4.18 20.72
N SER A 54 -53.02 -3.77 19.50
CA SER A 54 -52.06 -3.01 18.67
C SER A 54 -51.84 -1.59 19.20
N SER A 55 -52.90 -0.98 19.76
CA SER A 55 -52.82 0.34 20.38
C SER A 55 -52.06 0.26 21.69
N ASP A 56 -52.31 -0.76 22.51
CA ASP A 56 -51.67 -0.90 23.82
C ASP A 56 -50.17 -1.14 23.67
N LEU A 57 -49.76 -1.93 22.67
CA LEU A 57 -48.36 -2.13 22.33
C LEU A 57 -47.69 -0.80 21.94
N HIS A 58 -48.34 -0.01 21.08
CA HIS A 58 -47.77 1.23 20.58
C HIS A 58 -47.68 2.31 21.68
N GLU A 59 -48.70 2.42 22.51
CA GLU A 59 -48.74 3.30 23.68
C GLU A 59 -47.66 2.91 24.69
N ALA A 60 -47.57 1.62 25.05
CA ALA A 60 -46.58 1.13 26.00
C ALA A 60 -45.13 1.31 25.50
N LEU A 61 -44.85 1.10 24.20
CA LEU A 61 -43.52 1.33 23.64
C LEU A 61 -43.15 2.82 23.62
N THR A 62 -44.12 3.70 23.35
CA THR A 62 -43.90 5.15 23.38
C THR A 62 -43.64 5.63 24.82
N GLU A 63 -44.37 5.09 25.79
CA GLU A 63 -44.15 5.36 27.21
C GLU A 63 -42.78 4.85 27.69
N LEU A 64 -42.39 3.64 27.27
CA LEU A 64 -41.07 3.06 27.55
C LEU A 64 -39.95 3.92 26.97
N ALA A 65 -40.08 4.38 25.73
CA ALA A 65 -39.06 5.23 25.10
C ALA A 65 -38.95 6.63 25.73
N ALA A 66 -40.01 7.11 26.40
CA ALA A 66 -39.98 8.36 27.13
C ALA A 66 -39.40 8.23 28.56
N ALA A 67 -39.14 7.01 29.04
CA ALA A 67 -38.64 6.76 30.38
C ALA A 67 -37.10 6.92 30.45
N GLU A 68 -36.63 7.75 31.38
CA GLU A 68 -35.20 8.14 31.52
C GLU A 68 -34.24 6.97 31.81
N PHE A 69 -34.75 5.83 32.29
CA PHE A 69 -33.95 4.67 32.71
C PHE A 69 -34.07 3.46 31.78
N VAL A 70 -34.82 3.58 30.70
CA VAL A 70 -35.03 2.50 29.72
C VAL A 70 -34.10 2.75 28.55
N GLY A 71 -33.29 1.75 28.17
CA GLY A 71 -32.37 1.82 27.04
C GLY A 71 -33.04 1.74 25.67
N LEU A 72 -34.29 2.20 25.55
CA LEU A 72 -35.12 2.15 24.36
C LEU A 72 -35.29 3.58 23.83
N GLU A 73 -34.81 3.85 22.62
CA GLU A 73 -34.95 5.13 21.96
C GLU A 73 -35.99 5.04 20.83
N GLN A 74 -36.89 6.01 20.73
CA GLN A 74 -37.81 6.11 19.60
C GLN A 74 -37.19 6.97 18.50
N LEU A 75 -36.87 6.34 17.36
CA LEU A 75 -36.32 7.05 16.20
C LEU A 75 -37.41 7.74 15.38
N ARG A 76 -38.53 7.06 15.18
CA ARG A 76 -39.71 7.55 14.45
C ARG A 76 -40.95 6.73 14.82
N ASP A 77 -42.10 7.12 14.27
CA ASP A 77 -43.35 6.41 14.51
C ASP A 77 -43.24 4.92 14.14
N GLY A 78 -43.41 4.04 15.13
CA GLY A 78 -43.32 2.58 14.97
C GLY A 78 -41.92 1.99 14.82
N VAL A 79 -40.85 2.78 15.00
CA VAL A 79 -39.45 2.30 14.95
C VAL A 79 -38.71 2.71 16.22
N PHE A 80 -38.14 1.72 16.89
CA PHE A 80 -37.39 1.90 18.13
C PHE A 80 -36.00 1.29 18.00
N TYR A 81 -35.06 1.80 18.80
CA TYR A 81 -33.68 1.35 18.85
C TYR A 81 -33.27 1.01 20.29
N VAL A 82 -32.53 -0.07 20.45
CA VAL A 82 -31.89 -0.49 21.71
C VAL A 82 -30.42 -0.72 21.40
N ASP A 83 -29.51 -0.05 22.12
CA ASP A 83 -28.07 -0.19 21.89
C ASP A 83 -27.64 -1.67 22.00
N PRO A 84 -27.24 -2.32 20.87
CA PRO A 84 -26.89 -3.72 20.85
C PRO A 84 -25.45 -4.00 21.35
N PHE A 85 -24.62 -2.96 21.50
CA PHE A 85 -23.20 -3.05 21.87
C PHE A 85 -22.97 -3.11 23.38
N GLY A 86 -23.93 -2.65 24.18
CA GLY A 86 -23.85 -2.71 25.65
C GLY A 86 -23.94 -4.12 26.25
N VAL A 87 -24.34 -5.11 25.44
CA VAL A 87 -24.55 -6.49 25.87
C VAL A 87 -23.27 -7.31 25.76
N LYS A 88 -22.70 -7.71 26.91
CA LYS A 88 -21.47 -8.53 26.95
C LYS A 88 -21.64 -9.82 26.14
N GLY A 89 -20.82 -9.96 25.10
CA GLY A 89 -20.77 -11.17 24.26
C GLY A 89 -21.61 -11.11 22.98
N ASN A 90 -22.36 -10.04 22.74
CA ASN A 90 -23.00 -9.83 21.45
C ASN A 90 -21.95 -9.42 20.41
N MET A 91 -21.56 -10.36 19.55
CA MET A 91 -20.60 -10.12 18.46
C MET A 91 -21.27 -10.22 17.09
N ASN A 92 -22.60 -10.16 17.02
CA ASN A 92 -23.31 -10.35 15.76
C ASN A 92 -22.95 -9.26 14.77
N ILE A 93 -23.01 -7.99 15.18
CA ILE A 93 -22.61 -6.85 14.34
C ILE A 93 -21.14 -6.97 13.93
N THR A 94 -20.24 -7.21 14.88
CA THR A 94 -18.81 -7.38 14.60
C THR A 94 -18.57 -8.47 13.54
N ARG A 95 -19.13 -9.67 13.72
CA ARG A 95 -18.97 -10.79 12.77
C ARG A 95 -19.54 -10.47 11.40
N GLU A 96 -20.70 -9.82 11.36
CA GLU A 96 -21.36 -9.43 10.12
C GLU A 96 -20.53 -8.41 9.34
N LEU A 97 -19.97 -7.41 10.03
CA LEU A 97 -19.06 -6.44 9.43
C LEU A 97 -17.72 -7.09 9.03
N THR A 98 -17.11 -7.93 9.86
CA THR A 98 -15.88 -8.66 9.49
C THR A 98 -16.10 -9.53 8.25
N ASN A 99 -17.25 -10.20 8.13
CA ASN A 99 -17.59 -10.97 6.93
C ASN A 99 -17.82 -10.08 5.70
N LEU A 100 -18.46 -8.92 5.89
CA LEU A 100 -18.72 -7.97 4.81
C LEU A 100 -17.42 -7.36 4.28
N PHE A 101 -16.57 -6.87 5.19
CA PHE A 101 -15.31 -6.23 4.85
C PHE A 101 -14.19 -7.23 4.52
N GLY A 102 -14.36 -8.51 4.89
CA GLY A 102 -13.44 -9.56 4.48
C GLY A 102 -13.47 -9.86 2.98
N GLN A 103 -14.37 -9.26 2.22
CA GLN A 103 -14.42 -9.41 0.75
C GLN A 103 -14.31 -8.08 0.01
N ARG A 104 -14.50 -6.95 0.72
CA ARG A 104 -14.69 -5.61 0.15
C ARG A 104 -14.09 -4.57 1.09
N LEU A 105 -13.20 -3.71 0.60
CA LEU A 105 -12.64 -2.63 1.44
C LEU A 105 -13.65 -1.51 1.64
N VAL A 106 -14.35 -1.16 0.57
CA VAL A 106 -15.32 -0.07 0.54
C VAL A 106 -16.67 -0.66 0.17
N VAL A 107 -17.70 -0.28 0.91
CA VAL A 107 -19.07 -0.69 0.64
C VAL A 107 -19.97 0.52 0.54
N THR A 108 -20.99 0.43 -0.29
CA THR A 108 -22.03 1.46 -0.35
C THR A 108 -22.94 1.38 0.86
N GLY A 109 -23.61 2.48 1.20
CA GLY A 109 -24.68 2.47 2.19
C GLY A 109 -25.79 1.45 1.88
N GLU A 110 -26.11 1.23 0.60
CA GLU A 110 -27.10 0.22 0.20
C GLU A 110 -26.64 -1.21 0.51
N THR A 111 -25.34 -1.48 0.38
CA THR A 111 -24.75 -2.77 0.77
C THR A 111 -24.88 -3.00 2.28
N LEU A 112 -24.55 -1.99 3.10
CA LEU A 112 -24.76 -2.06 4.56
C LEU A 112 -26.24 -2.26 4.89
N ARG A 113 -27.12 -1.46 4.29
CA ARG A 113 -28.56 -1.54 4.47
C ARG A 113 -29.09 -2.94 4.19
N SER A 114 -28.70 -3.52 3.05
CA SER A 114 -29.10 -4.87 2.67
C SER A 114 -28.52 -5.94 3.59
N ARG A 115 -27.28 -5.78 4.06
CA ARG A 115 -26.62 -6.78 4.92
C ARG A 115 -27.29 -6.87 6.29
N PHE A 116 -27.64 -5.72 6.86
CA PHE A 116 -28.29 -5.60 8.17
C PHE A 116 -29.82 -5.54 8.09
N SER A 117 -30.40 -5.73 6.89
CA SER A 117 -31.85 -5.67 6.65
C SER A 117 -32.53 -4.40 7.19
N LEU A 118 -31.86 -3.25 7.03
CA LEU A 118 -32.33 -1.96 7.54
C LEU A 118 -33.36 -1.33 6.60
N ALA A 119 -34.30 -0.57 7.15
CA ALA A 119 -35.12 0.32 6.35
C ALA A 119 -34.28 1.50 5.81
N ILE A 120 -34.74 2.11 4.72
CA ILE A 120 -34.00 3.15 3.99
C ILE A 120 -33.67 4.34 4.90
N ASP A 121 -34.62 4.78 5.71
CA ASP A 121 -34.47 5.99 6.53
C ASP A 121 -33.62 5.76 7.80
N ASP A 122 -33.31 4.50 8.15
CA ASP A 122 -32.59 4.15 9.38
C ASP A 122 -31.11 3.82 9.12
N LEU A 123 -30.68 3.81 7.86
CA LEU A 123 -29.30 3.57 7.46
C LEU A 123 -28.35 4.63 8.04
N ASP A 124 -28.69 5.92 7.92
CA ASP A 124 -27.82 7.01 8.40
C ASP A 124 -27.59 6.90 9.91
N PHE A 125 -28.66 6.66 10.68
CA PHE A 125 -28.56 6.46 12.12
C PHE A 125 -27.65 5.27 12.48
N PHE A 126 -27.86 4.11 11.83
CA PHE A 126 -27.04 2.93 12.10
C PHE A 126 -25.57 3.14 11.72
N ALA A 127 -25.32 3.81 10.58
CA ALA A 127 -23.98 4.08 10.10
C ALA A 127 -23.23 5.04 11.03
N ASP A 128 -23.91 6.06 11.56
CA ASP A 128 -23.34 7.00 12.54
C ASP A 128 -23.05 6.27 13.87
N GLU A 129 -23.94 5.40 14.35
CA GLU A 129 -23.71 4.57 15.54
C GLU A 129 -22.46 3.67 15.41
N LEU A 130 -22.24 3.10 14.21
CA LEU A 130 -21.04 2.31 13.89
C LEU A 130 -19.79 3.17 13.78
N ALA A 131 -19.90 4.37 13.22
CA ALA A 131 -18.78 5.28 13.06
C ALA A 131 -18.30 5.84 14.41
N ASP A 132 -19.23 6.26 15.28
CA ASP A 132 -18.94 6.79 16.62
C ASP A 132 -18.24 5.77 17.51
N ARG A 133 -18.55 4.49 17.30
CA ARG A 133 -17.91 3.37 17.99
C ARG A 133 -16.62 2.91 17.33
N ASN A 134 -16.22 3.49 16.20
CA ASN A 134 -15.02 3.14 15.42
C ASN A 134 -15.08 1.76 14.74
N TYR A 135 -16.28 1.22 14.51
CA TYR A 135 -16.46 0.03 13.66
C TYR A 135 -16.29 0.39 12.18
N LEU A 136 -16.77 1.56 11.76
CA LEU A 136 -16.69 2.03 10.38
C LEU A 136 -16.07 3.42 10.29
N ARG A 137 -15.61 3.77 9.09
CA ARG A 137 -15.35 5.17 8.69
C ARG A 137 -16.24 5.49 7.49
N ARG A 138 -16.85 6.68 7.51
CA ARG A 138 -17.66 7.20 6.41
C ARG A 138 -16.76 7.98 5.43
N ILE A 139 -16.89 7.69 4.14
CA ILE A 139 -16.30 8.41 3.03
C ILE A 139 -17.46 9.07 2.28
N THR A 140 -17.64 10.38 2.50
CA THR A 140 -18.68 11.15 1.84
C THR A 140 -18.24 11.51 0.43
N ALA A 141 -18.93 10.99 -0.58
CA ALA A 141 -18.62 11.21 -1.99
C ALA A 141 -19.85 11.72 -2.75
N GLY A 142 -20.00 13.05 -2.77
CA GLY A 142 -21.09 13.72 -3.46
C GLY A 142 -22.47 13.38 -2.88
N LYS A 143 -23.24 12.53 -3.57
CA LYS A 143 -24.60 12.12 -3.16
C LYS A 143 -24.67 10.70 -2.58
N ARG A 144 -23.56 9.99 -2.55
CA ARG A 144 -23.47 8.62 -2.05
C ARG A 144 -22.46 8.58 -0.92
N ASP A 145 -22.82 7.86 0.13
CA ASP A 145 -21.88 7.53 1.20
C ASP A 145 -21.31 6.14 0.97
N TYR A 146 -20.00 6.08 1.15
CA TYR A 146 -19.22 4.86 1.14
C TYR A 146 -18.67 4.63 2.54
N TYR A 147 -18.44 3.36 2.88
CA TYR A 147 -18.01 2.97 4.22
C TYR A 147 -16.84 2.03 4.10
N THR A 148 -15.85 2.24 4.96
CA THR A 148 -14.65 1.41 5.09
C THR A 148 -14.49 0.95 6.53
N ILE A 149 -13.60 -0.01 6.75
CA ILE A 149 -13.30 -0.57 8.06
C ILE A 149 -12.78 0.50 9.03
N GLY A 150 -13.34 0.52 10.23
CA GLY A 150 -12.88 1.37 11.33
C GLY A 150 -11.80 0.67 12.18
N PRO A 151 -11.06 1.44 13.00
CA PRO A 151 -9.99 0.91 13.86
C PRO A 151 -10.38 -0.32 14.69
N GLN A 152 -11.61 -0.36 15.20
CA GLN A 152 -12.07 -1.46 16.06
C GLN A 152 -12.24 -2.79 15.30
N LEU A 153 -12.56 -2.71 14.00
CA LEU A 153 -12.64 -3.89 13.15
C LEU A 153 -11.28 -4.27 12.57
N LYS A 154 -10.36 -3.32 12.40
CA LYS A 154 -9.02 -3.58 11.85
C LYS A 154 -8.19 -4.54 12.73
N GLU A 155 -8.47 -4.61 14.04
CA GLU A 155 -7.83 -5.58 14.94
C GLU A 155 -8.36 -7.02 14.78
N HIS A 156 -9.48 -7.21 14.06
CA HIS A 156 -10.21 -8.47 13.97
C HIS A 156 -10.43 -8.97 12.54
N ALA A 157 -10.37 -8.07 11.56
CA ALA A 157 -10.16 -8.41 10.17
C ALA A 157 -8.64 -8.49 9.98
N ASP A 158 -8.10 -9.69 9.69
CA ASP A 158 -6.83 -9.73 8.97
C ASP A 158 -6.99 -8.79 7.77
N ASP A 159 -6.08 -7.83 7.54
CA ASP A 159 -6.17 -6.91 6.40
C ASP A 159 -6.34 -7.78 5.14
N VAL A 160 -7.57 -7.89 4.62
CA VAL A 160 -7.92 -8.99 3.72
C VAL A 160 -7.46 -8.63 2.32
N GLY A 161 -6.17 -8.87 2.06
CA GLY A 161 -5.57 -9.06 0.75
C GLY A 161 -5.94 -8.03 -0.30
N LEU A 162 -6.33 -6.80 0.07
CA LEU A 162 -6.57 -5.73 -0.88
C LEU A 162 -5.25 -5.42 -1.57
N ASP A 163 -4.19 -5.22 -0.80
CA ASP A 163 -2.82 -5.09 -1.27
C ASP A 163 -2.48 -6.19 -2.28
N ALA A 164 -2.66 -7.45 -1.87
CA ALA A 164 -2.44 -8.61 -2.73
C ALA A 164 -3.42 -8.75 -3.93
N ARG A 165 -4.53 -8.00 -3.95
CA ARG A 165 -5.47 -7.93 -5.09
C ARG A 165 -5.11 -6.77 -6.01
N LEU A 166 -4.77 -5.61 -5.45
CA LEU A 166 -4.25 -4.46 -6.18
C LEU A 166 -2.96 -4.83 -6.88
N GLU A 167 -2.01 -5.44 -6.19
CA GLU A 167 -0.76 -5.95 -6.74
C GLU A 167 -1.01 -6.98 -7.84
N ARG A 168 -1.99 -7.89 -7.67
CA ARG A 168 -2.29 -8.93 -8.68
C ARG A 168 -2.94 -8.38 -9.94
N GLU A 169 -3.80 -7.37 -9.81
CA GLU A 169 -4.46 -6.72 -10.94
C GLU A 169 -3.59 -5.59 -11.53
N ALA A 170 -2.55 -5.17 -10.81
CA ALA A 170 -1.57 -4.23 -11.33
C ALA A 170 -0.79 -4.85 -12.49
N ALA A 171 -0.43 -3.99 -13.44
CA ALA A 171 0.45 -4.32 -14.53
C ALA A 171 1.63 -3.35 -14.50
N ASN A 172 2.84 -3.87 -14.30
CA ASN A 172 4.04 -3.05 -14.09
C ASN A 172 3.84 -2.10 -12.89
N GLY A 173 3.28 -2.60 -11.79
CA GLY A 173 2.98 -1.82 -10.59
C GLY A 173 1.94 -0.70 -10.72
N LYS A 174 1.28 -0.56 -11.88
CA LYS A 174 0.17 0.39 -12.08
C LYS A 174 -1.17 -0.32 -12.25
N ILE A 175 -2.24 0.32 -11.80
CA ILE A 175 -3.61 -0.12 -12.03
C ILE A 175 -4.42 0.98 -12.73
N ALA A 176 -5.18 0.58 -13.76
CA ALA A 176 -6.06 1.50 -14.47
C ALA A 176 -7.32 1.79 -13.65
N HIS A 177 -7.97 2.92 -13.91
CA HIS A 177 -9.16 3.34 -13.16
C HIS A 177 -10.30 2.31 -13.14
N SER A 178 -10.61 1.69 -14.28
CA SER A 178 -11.65 0.66 -14.34
C SER A 178 -11.32 -0.60 -13.55
N ASP A 179 -10.03 -0.95 -13.50
CA ASP A 179 -9.57 -2.15 -12.81
C ASP A 179 -9.55 -1.89 -11.30
N LEU A 180 -9.17 -0.67 -10.89
CA LEU A 180 -9.32 -0.22 -9.51
C LEU A 180 -10.77 -0.29 -9.05
N GLU A 181 -11.73 0.23 -9.82
CA GLU A 181 -13.17 0.11 -9.54
C GLU A 181 -13.61 -1.36 -9.38
N SER A 182 -13.08 -2.25 -10.22
CA SER A 182 -13.36 -3.69 -10.13
C SER A 182 -12.78 -4.32 -8.86
N VAL A 183 -11.61 -3.87 -8.40
CA VAL A 183 -10.98 -4.36 -7.16
C VAL A 183 -11.75 -3.91 -5.93
N ILE A 184 -12.14 -2.63 -5.87
CA ILE A 184 -12.84 -2.05 -4.71
C ILE A 184 -14.36 -2.25 -4.74
N ASP A 185 -14.92 -2.75 -5.85
CA ASP A 185 -16.35 -3.03 -6.07
C ASP A 185 -17.26 -1.79 -5.88
N VAL A 186 -16.72 -0.59 -6.11
CA VAL A 186 -17.42 0.69 -6.04
C VAL A 186 -16.85 1.69 -7.04
N ASP A 187 -17.63 2.73 -7.36
CA ASP A 187 -17.18 3.84 -8.20
C ASP A 187 -15.96 4.53 -7.55
N ALA A 188 -14.87 4.69 -8.31
CA ALA A 188 -13.60 5.28 -7.85
C ALA A 188 -13.68 6.81 -7.88
N THR A 189 -14.63 7.35 -7.13
CA THR A 189 -14.84 8.80 -7.01
C THR A 189 -13.62 9.48 -6.37
N ALA A 190 -13.46 10.80 -6.59
CA ALA A 190 -12.33 11.56 -6.06
C ALA A 190 -12.13 11.44 -4.54
N ASP A 191 -13.20 11.27 -3.77
CA ASP A 191 -13.11 11.10 -2.32
C ASP A 191 -12.69 9.67 -1.91
N VAL A 192 -13.06 8.66 -2.70
CA VAL A 192 -12.58 7.28 -2.53
C VAL A 192 -11.11 7.18 -2.90
N ILE A 193 -10.69 7.75 -4.03
CA ILE A 193 -9.28 7.82 -4.44
C ILE A 193 -8.44 8.51 -3.36
N ARG A 194 -8.86 9.69 -2.88
CA ARG A 194 -8.15 10.41 -1.82
C ARG A 194 -8.04 9.60 -0.52
N TYR A 195 -9.03 8.75 -0.23
CA TYR A 195 -8.96 7.85 0.91
C TYR A 195 -7.91 6.76 0.69
N LEU A 196 -7.93 6.08 -0.47
CA LEU A 196 -6.97 5.04 -0.81
C LEU A 196 -5.53 5.57 -0.82
N ASP A 197 -5.32 6.76 -1.36
CA ASP A 197 -4.03 7.48 -1.37
C ASP A 197 -3.55 7.85 0.04
N ARG A 198 -4.46 8.32 0.90
CA ARG A 198 -4.11 8.65 2.29
C ARG A 198 -3.72 7.43 3.12
N GLU A 199 -4.36 6.29 2.89
CA GLU A 199 -4.13 5.08 3.67
C GLU A 199 -2.97 4.24 3.12
N GLY A 200 -2.30 4.67 2.05
CA GLY A 200 -1.11 4.03 1.51
C GLY A 200 -1.37 2.85 0.57
N TYR A 201 -2.54 2.80 -0.08
CA TYR A 201 -2.85 1.71 -1.01
C TYR A 201 -2.37 2.02 -2.43
N ILE A 202 -2.50 3.28 -2.84
CA ILE A 202 -2.21 3.74 -4.19
C ILE A 202 -1.64 5.15 -4.18
N VAL A 203 -0.97 5.55 -5.24
CA VAL A 203 -0.63 6.96 -5.51
C VAL A 203 -1.29 7.39 -6.82
N ASP A 204 -2.03 8.50 -6.78
CA ASP A 204 -2.73 9.04 -7.95
C ASP A 204 -1.74 9.64 -8.97
N LEU A 205 -1.77 9.12 -10.20
CA LEU A 205 -0.96 9.57 -11.34
C LEU A 205 -1.81 10.30 -12.40
N ASP A 206 -2.84 11.03 -11.97
CA ASP A 206 -3.73 11.81 -12.84
C ASP A 206 -4.49 10.94 -13.88
N GLY A 207 -5.12 9.86 -13.41
CA GLY A 207 -5.96 8.97 -14.22
C GLY A 207 -5.46 7.53 -14.34
N GLU A 208 -4.24 7.27 -13.89
CA GLU A 208 -3.72 5.95 -13.54
C GLU A 208 -3.28 5.95 -12.07
N TYR A 209 -3.12 4.78 -11.46
CA TYR A 209 -2.75 4.67 -10.06
C TYR A 209 -1.53 3.77 -9.91
N LEU A 210 -0.50 4.25 -9.21
CA LEU A 210 0.60 3.40 -8.77
C LEU A 210 0.14 2.61 -7.55
N VAL A 211 0.37 1.31 -7.50
CA VAL A 211 0.07 0.50 -6.31
C VAL A 211 1.30 0.48 -5.41
N GLU A 212 1.16 0.86 -4.14
CA GLU A 212 2.32 1.02 -3.25
C GLU A 212 3.07 -0.30 -3.03
N GLU A 213 2.34 -1.39 -2.82
CA GLU A 213 2.93 -2.73 -2.64
C GLU A 213 3.56 -3.30 -3.93
N ALA A 214 3.38 -2.63 -5.07
CA ALA A 214 3.96 -3.00 -6.36
C ALA A 214 4.98 -1.97 -6.88
N ILE A 215 5.50 -1.10 -6.01
CA ILE A 215 6.54 -0.12 -6.36
C ILE A 215 7.78 -0.81 -6.93
N ASP A 216 8.19 -1.95 -6.37
CA ASP A 216 9.35 -2.72 -6.85
C ASP A 216 9.14 -3.19 -8.30
N GLU A 217 7.94 -3.68 -8.64
CA GLU A 217 7.60 -4.08 -10.00
C GLU A 217 7.64 -2.88 -10.96
N TYR A 218 7.12 -1.73 -10.52
CA TYR A 218 7.16 -0.52 -11.33
C TYR A 218 8.59 0.01 -11.51
N ALA A 219 9.42 -0.04 -10.47
CA ALA A 219 10.82 0.34 -10.53
C ALA A 219 11.59 -0.55 -11.51
N GLN A 220 11.34 -1.86 -11.50
CA GLN A 220 11.89 -2.80 -12.48
C GLN A 220 11.44 -2.49 -13.90
N TYR A 221 10.16 -2.16 -14.08
CA TYR A 221 9.64 -1.73 -15.37
C TYR A 221 10.36 -0.46 -15.87
N LEU A 222 10.50 0.56 -15.03
CA LEU A 222 11.20 1.80 -15.39
C LEU A 222 12.66 1.52 -15.75
N ALA A 223 13.37 0.72 -14.95
CA ALA A 223 14.74 0.30 -15.22
C ALA A 223 14.85 -0.36 -16.61
N ALA A 224 13.98 -1.32 -16.92
CA ALA A 224 13.96 -1.96 -18.23
C ALA A 224 13.63 -0.99 -19.38
N GLN A 225 12.87 0.07 -19.13
CA GLN A 225 12.58 1.08 -20.16
C GLN A 225 13.77 2.00 -20.43
N ILE A 226 14.66 2.24 -19.46
CA ILE A 226 15.80 3.16 -19.61
C ILE A 226 17.15 2.45 -19.79
N GLU A 227 17.20 1.13 -19.60
CA GLU A 227 18.40 0.27 -19.65
C GLU A 227 19.36 0.63 -20.79
N ASP A 228 18.90 0.59 -22.05
CA ASP A 228 19.73 0.89 -23.23
C ASP A 228 20.39 2.28 -23.17
N ALA A 229 19.72 3.28 -22.58
CA ALA A 229 20.28 4.63 -22.47
C ALA A 229 21.32 4.72 -21.35
N ILE A 230 21.12 3.97 -20.26
CA ILE A 230 22.08 3.87 -19.18
C ILE A 230 23.33 3.12 -19.67
N GLU A 231 23.17 2.02 -20.39
CA GLU A 231 24.28 1.26 -20.98
C GLU A 231 25.12 2.16 -21.91
N ALA A 232 24.48 2.93 -22.79
CA ALA A 232 25.17 3.88 -23.67
C ALA A 232 25.94 4.96 -22.89
N GLU A 233 25.39 5.48 -21.79
CA GLU A 233 26.09 6.46 -20.95
C GLU A 233 27.36 5.87 -20.30
N PHE A 234 27.29 4.60 -19.89
CA PHE A 234 28.47 3.87 -19.42
C PHE A 234 29.50 3.67 -20.53
N GLU A 235 29.09 3.27 -21.74
CA GLU A 235 30.00 3.14 -22.89
C GLU A 235 30.76 4.45 -23.17
N ASP A 236 30.04 5.58 -23.21
CA ASP A 236 30.60 6.91 -23.46
C ASP A 236 31.52 7.39 -22.32
N SER A 237 31.35 6.85 -21.12
CA SER A 237 32.11 7.19 -19.92
C SER A 237 33.24 6.20 -19.60
N SER A 238 33.64 5.37 -20.56
CA SER A 238 34.65 4.30 -20.36
C SER A 238 34.25 3.30 -19.26
N TYR A 239 32.95 3.03 -19.18
CA TYR A 239 32.30 2.07 -18.28
C TYR A 239 32.43 2.37 -16.78
N VAL A 240 32.70 3.62 -16.41
CA VAL A 240 32.75 4.05 -15.02
C VAL A 240 32.14 5.44 -14.85
N LEU A 241 31.30 5.59 -13.84
CA LEU A 241 30.65 6.85 -13.46
C LEU A 241 30.82 7.08 -11.96
N ARG A 242 30.74 8.34 -11.52
CA ARG A 242 30.56 8.59 -10.08
C ARG A 242 29.17 8.16 -9.65
N THR A 243 29.02 7.68 -8.41
CA THR A 243 27.71 7.29 -7.87
C THR A 243 26.66 8.40 -8.04
N GLY A 244 27.00 9.65 -7.70
CA GLY A 244 26.07 10.76 -7.87
C GLY A 244 25.76 11.13 -9.34
N GLU A 245 26.67 10.82 -10.27
CA GLU A 245 26.43 11.00 -11.71
C GLU A 245 25.47 9.92 -12.21
N PHE A 246 25.70 8.65 -11.83
CA PHE A 246 24.79 7.54 -12.14
C PHE A 246 23.37 7.81 -11.62
N GLU A 247 23.23 8.20 -10.35
CA GLU A 247 21.93 8.57 -9.77
C GLU A 247 21.22 9.67 -10.58
N GLN A 248 21.98 10.67 -11.02
CA GLN A 248 21.45 11.79 -11.78
C GLN A 248 21.04 11.38 -13.20
N VAL A 249 21.83 10.54 -13.87
CA VAL A 249 21.51 10.01 -15.21
C VAL A 249 20.22 9.19 -15.14
N VAL A 250 20.11 8.27 -14.17
CA VAL A 250 18.89 7.46 -13.98
C VAL A 250 17.68 8.36 -13.76
N GLN A 251 17.78 9.36 -12.89
CA GLN A 251 16.67 10.27 -12.65
C GLN A 251 16.30 11.05 -13.93
N ASN A 252 17.28 11.58 -14.66
CA ASN A 252 17.05 12.35 -15.87
C ASN A 252 16.38 11.49 -16.96
N GLU A 253 16.82 10.25 -17.14
CA GLU A 253 16.23 9.34 -18.12
C GLU A 253 14.78 8.99 -17.78
N ILE A 254 14.46 8.78 -16.50
CA ILE A 254 13.08 8.59 -16.05
C ILE A 254 12.26 9.87 -16.30
N ASP A 255 12.72 11.03 -15.83
CA ASP A 255 12.02 12.32 -15.98
C ASP A 255 11.81 12.69 -17.46
N SER A 256 12.68 12.24 -18.37
CA SER A 256 12.56 12.50 -19.81
C SER A 256 11.43 11.72 -20.49
N ARG A 257 11.03 10.58 -19.91
CA ARG A 257 10.05 9.64 -20.48
C ARG A 257 8.76 9.56 -19.69
N PHE A 258 8.81 9.86 -18.39
CA PHE A 258 7.74 9.67 -17.43
C PHE A 258 7.62 10.87 -16.48
N ASP A 259 6.40 11.36 -16.27
CA ASP A 259 6.14 12.43 -15.30
C ASP A 259 6.03 11.93 -13.84
N VAL A 260 6.21 10.62 -13.62
CA VAL A 260 5.86 9.93 -12.37
C VAL A 260 6.60 10.45 -11.15
N LEU A 261 7.88 10.84 -11.28
CA LEU A 261 8.66 11.35 -10.14
C LEU A 261 8.16 12.73 -9.66
N SER A 262 7.49 13.47 -10.54
CA SER A 262 6.92 14.77 -10.23
C SER A 262 5.55 14.67 -9.54
N THR A 263 4.79 13.62 -9.88
CA THR A 263 3.43 13.34 -9.39
C THR A 263 3.47 12.50 -8.11
N ALA A 264 4.21 11.39 -8.09
CA ALA A 264 4.34 10.45 -6.97
C ALA A 264 5.45 10.86 -5.99
N ARG A 265 5.34 12.07 -5.41
CA ARG A 265 6.40 12.63 -4.56
C ARG A 265 6.64 11.89 -3.26
N SER A 266 5.61 11.23 -2.72
CA SER A 266 5.68 10.45 -1.48
C SER A 266 6.64 9.27 -1.63
N VAL A 267 6.59 8.59 -2.77
CA VAL A 267 7.31 7.34 -3.05
C VAL A 267 8.46 7.51 -4.06
N ARG A 268 8.78 8.76 -4.42
CA ARG A 268 9.86 9.07 -5.39
C ARG A 268 11.20 8.41 -5.03
N GLY A 269 11.54 8.38 -3.75
CA GLY A 269 12.79 7.78 -3.27
C GLY A 269 12.84 6.29 -3.57
N GLU A 270 11.77 5.57 -3.23
CA GLU A 270 11.64 4.12 -3.43
C GLU A 270 11.67 3.75 -4.93
N ILE A 271 10.99 4.52 -5.78
CA ILE A 271 11.03 4.33 -7.23
C ILE A 271 12.47 4.45 -7.78
N LEU A 272 13.19 5.50 -7.37
CA LEU A 272 14.55 5.74 -7.84
C LEU A 272 15.53 4.70 -7.31
N GLU A 273 15.42 4.34 -6.03
CA GLU A 273 16.24 3.32 -5.41
C GLU A 273 16.05 1.96 -6.09
N GLY A 274 14.81 1.49 -6.20
CA GLY A 274 14.51 0.20 -6.84
C GLY A 274 14.90 0.17 -8.33
N ALA A 275 14.80 1.29 -9.05
CA ALA A 275 15.20 1.34 -10.46
C ALA A 275 16.73 1.24 -10.61
N ARG A 276 17.49 1.90 -9.72
CA ARG A 276 18.96 1.77 -9.69
C ARG A 276 19.39 0.37 -9.32
N GLU A 277 18.84 -0.21 -8.25
CA GLU A 277 19.17 -1.58 -7.84
C GLU A 277 18.91 -2.57 -8.99
N THR A 278 17.79 -2.41 -9.68
CA THR A 278 17.47 -3.23 -10.86
C THR A 278 18.48 -3.01 -12.00
N LEU A 279 18.90 -1.77 -12.28
CA LEU A 279 19.90 -1.48 -13.32
C LEU A 279 21.27 -2.05 -12.96
N VAL A 280 21.67 -1.95 -11.70
CA VAL A 280 22.92 -2.51 -11.17
C VAL A 280 22.97 -4.01 -11.44
N ASP A 281 21.91 -4.72 -11.09
CA ASP A 281 21.83 -6.17 -11.31
C ASP A 281 21.80 -6.53 -12.81
N ARG A 282 21.05 -5.79 -13.62
CA ARG A 282 20.85 -6.13 -15.05
C ARG A 282 22.05 -5.82 -15.93
N LEU A 283 22.72 -4.70 -15.67
CA LEU A 283 23.88 -4.25 -16.45
C LEU A 283 25.20 -4.79 -15.89
N GLY A 284 25.16 -5.58 -14.80
CA GLY A 284 26.37 -6.11 -14.17
C GLY A 284 27.25 -5.01 -13.59
N LEU A 285 26.62 -4.01 -12.95
CA LEU A 285 27.34 -2.91 -12.33
C LEU A 285 27.79 -3.28 -10.91
N GLU A 286 28.89 -2.69 -10.47
CA GLU A 286 29.31 -2.74 -9.06
C GLU A 286 29.28 -1.32 -8.47
N GLU A 287 28.43 -1.12 -7.46
CA GLU A 287 28.37 0.15 -6.73
C GLU A 287 29.42 0.19 -5.60
N GLY A 288 30.50 0.93 -5.86
CA GLY A 288 31.45 1.35 -4.84
C GLY A 288 30.95 2.58 -4.06
N ARG A 289 31.78 3.07 -3.14
CA ARG A 289 31.44 4.24 -2.30
C ARG A 289 31.29 5.55 -3.08
N GLU A 290 32.07 5.70 -4.15
CA GLU A 290 32.12 6.93 -4.94
C GLU A 290 31.97 6.69 -6.44
N MET A 291 32.11 5.43 -6.88
CA MET A 291 32.10 5.02 -8.29
C MET A 291 31.12 3.88 -8.48
N VAL A 292 30.56 3.81 -9.68
CA VAL A 292 29.80 2.69 -10.20
C VAL A 292 30.47 2.30 -11.50
N GLU A 293 30.76 1.02 -11.68
CA GLU A 293 31.44 0.50 -12.88
C GLU A 293 30.66 -0.67 -13.48
N ALA A 294 30.65 -0.76 -14.80
CA ALA A 294 30.22 -1.98 -15.49
C ALA A 294 31.42 -2.94 -15.50
N VAL A 295 31.38 -3.97 -14.66
CA VAL A 295 32.57 -4.73 -14.23
C VAL A 295 33.35 -5.31 -15.42
N ASP A 296 32.70 -6.17 -16.22
CA ASP A 296 33.39 -6.87 -17.31
C ASP A 296 33.92 -5.89 -18.39
N PRO A 297 33.11 -4.94 -18.91
CA PRO A 297 33.60 -3.98 -19.90
C PRO A 297 34.69 -3.04 -19.36
N PHE A 298 34.61 -2.64 -18.08
CA PHE A 298 35.60 -1.80 -17.45
C PHE A 298 36.95 -2.54 -17.32
N GLU A 299 36.94 -3.80 -16.89
CA GLU A 299 38.14 -4.63 -16.83
C GLU A 299 38.83 -4.76 -18.20
N ASP A 300 38.05 -4.90 -19.28
CA ASP A 300 38.57 -4.95 -20.65
C ASP A 300 39.26 -3.64 -21.04
N VAL A 301 38.64 -2.49 -20.76
CA VAL A 301 39.24 -1.16 -21.00
C VAL A 301 40.55 -1.01 -20.22
N VAL A 302 40.55 -1.36 -18.93
CA VAL A 302 41.72 -1.31 -18.06
C VAL A 302 42.84 -2.22 -18.59
N ALA A 303 42.51 -3.44 -19.02
CA ALA A 303 43.47 -4.39 -19.58
C ALA A 303 44.08 -3.90 -20.90
N ASP A 304 43.28 -3.30 -21.78
CA ASP A 304 43.76 -2.77 -23.06
C ASP A 304 44.68 -1.57 -22.88
N HIS A 305 44.39 -0.69 -21.93
CA HIS A 305 45.29 0.40 -21.57
C HIS A 305 46.60 -0.13 -20.97
N ALA A 306 46.53 -1.09 -20.04
CA ALA A 306 47.73 -1.70 -19.46
C ALA A 306 48.63 -2.36 -20.53
N ARG A 307 48.05 -3.09 -21.48
CA ARG A 307 48.79 -3.70 -22.60
C ARG A 307 49.43 -2.66 -23.51
N ARG A 308 48.73 -1.55 -23.79
CA ARG A 308 49.26 -0.45 -24.60
C ARG A 308 50.48 0.18 -23.94
N ILE A 309 50.37 0.51 -22.65
CA ILE A 309 51.49 1.07 -21.87
C ILE A 309 52.69 0.11 -21.86
N LEU A 310 52.45 -1.20 -21.70
CA LEU A 310 53.53 -2.21 -21.76
C LEU A 310 54.23 -2.22 -23.11
N ALA A 311 53.47 -2.14 -24.21
CA ALA A 311 54.03 -2.09 -25.55
C ALA A 311 54.86 -0.81 -25.76
N ASP A 312 54.39 0.33 -25.26
CA ASP A 312 55.06 1.62 -25.38
C ASP A 312 56.37 1.64 -24.56
N VAL A 313 56.34 1.21 -23.30
CA VAL A 313 57.54 1.06 -22.45
C VAL A 313 58.57 0.12 -23.09
N LYS A 314 58.13 -1.02 -23.65
CA LYS A 314 59.03 -1.95 -24.35
C LYS A 314 59.65 -1.34 -25.61
N ALA A 315 58.93 -0.46 -26.32
CA ALA A 315 59.40 0.17 -27.54
C ALA A 315 60.38 1.32 -27.28
N GLU A 316 60.25 2.01 -26.14
CA GLU A 316 61.06 3.17 -25.77
C GLU A 316 62.42 2.79 -25.12
N GLN A 317 62.54 1.57 -24.60
CA GLN A 317 63.71 1.15 -23.84
C GLN A 317 64.69 0.28 -24.64
N ASP A 318 65.95 0.71 -24.71
CA ASP A 318 67.05 -0.07 -25.29
C ASP A 318 67.42 -1.30 -24.43
N GLN A 319 67.16 -1.22 -23.13
CA GLN A 319 67.39 -2.31 -22.17
C GLN A 319 66.20 -2.42 -21.22
N LEU A 320 65.54 -3.57 -21.20
CA LEU A 320 64.39 -3.83 -20.35
C LEU A 320 64.78 -3.92 -18.86
N PRO A 321 63.92 -3.44 -17.94
CA PRO A 321 64.18 -3.52 -16.50
C PRO A 321 64.31 -4.93 -15.96
N GLY A 322 65.09 -5.09 -14.88
CA GLY A 322 65.36 -6.38 -14.26
C GLY A 322 64.40 -6.76 -13.14
N THR A 323 63.63 -5.80 -12.62
CA THR A 323 62.72 -6.00 -11.48
C THR A 323 61.36 -5.36 -11.70
N LEU A 324 60.31 -5.95 -11.12
CA LEU A 324 58.94 -5.45 -11.23
C LEU A 324 58.76 -3.97 -10.78
N PRO A 325 59.39 -3.50 -9.68
CA PRO A 325 59.28 -2.09 -9.30
C PRO A 325 59.83 -1.12 -10.35
N GLU A 326 60.92 -1.47 -11.03
CA GLU A 326 61.48 -0.64 -12.10
C GLU A 326 60.54 -0.56 -13.31
N TRP A 327 59.83 -1.64 -13.64
CA TRP A 327 58.81 -1.63 -14.68
C TRP A 327 57.61 -0.74 -14.34
N VAL A 328 57.19 -0.73 -13.07
CA VAL A 328 56.09 0.12 -12.59
C VAL A 328 56.54 1.58 -12.62
N GLU A 329 57.75 1.90 -12.15
CA GLU A 329 58.28 3.28 -12.14
C GLU A 329 58.36 3.86 -13.56
N LEU A 330 58.78 3.09 -14.55
CA LEU A 330 58.81 3.53 -15.96
C LEU A 330 57.43 3.75 -16.56
N ALA A 331 56.40 3.06 -16.07
CA ALA A 331 55.03 3.19 -16.57
C ALA A 331 54.28 4.37 -15.94
N GLU A 332 54.74 4.93 -14.81
CA GLU A 332 54.03 6.00 -14.11
C GLU A 332 53.76 7.22 -14.98
N ASP A 333 54.71 7.63 -15.84
CA ASP A 333 54.52 8.77 -16.73
C ASP A 333 53.39 8.49 -17.74
N HIS A 334 53.39 7.29 -18.34
CA HIS A 334 52.33 6.85 -19.26
C HIS A 334 50.96 6.73 -18.58
N VAL A 335 50.92 6.21 -17.34
CA VAL A 335 49.69 6.13 -16.54
C VAL A 335 49.20 7.53 -16.16
N ALA A 336 50.08 8.44 -15.79
CA ALA A 336 49.71 9.81 -15.39
C ALA A 336 49.11 10.62 -16.55
N GLU A 337 49.48 10.31 -17.79
CA GLU A 337 48.94 10.92 -19.00
C GLU A 337 47.55 10.37 -19.40
N LEU A 338 47.13 9.23 -18.84
CA LEU A 338 45.83 8.63 -19.15
C LEU A 338 44.68 9.54 -18.72
N GLN A 339 43.85 9.95 -19.67
CA GLN A 339 42.68 10.77 -19.43
C GLN A 339 41.49 10.18 -20.20
N VAL A 340 40.56 9.59 -19.46
CA VAL A 340 39.34 8.94 -20.00
C VAL A 340 38.09 9.79 -19.77
N SER A 341 38.13 10.70 -18.80
CA SER A 341 37.02 11.58 -18.46
C SER A 341 37.51 13.02 -18.21
N ASN A 342 36.58 13.97 -18.15
CA ASN A 342 36.84 15.32 -17.65
C ASN A 342 36.86 15.38 -16.12
N ALA A 343 36.35 14.36 -15.43
CA ALA A 343 36.31 14.29 -13.98
C ALA A 343 37.63 13.75 -13.40
N THR A 344 38.29 14.55 -12.55
CA THR A 344 39.58 14.16 -11.93
C THR A 344 39.48 12.83 -11.17
N ALA A 345 38.48 12.66 -10.31
CA ALA A 345 38.34 11.43 -9.52
C ALA A 345 38.13 10.17 -10.39
N VAL A 346 37.43 10.29 -11.53
CA VAL A 346 37.25 9.15 -12.45
C VAL A 346 38.59 8.79 -13.09
N ASN A 347 39.34 9.79 -13.56
CA ASN A 347 40.67 9.54 -14.11
C ASN A 347 41.61 8.92 -13.07
N GLU A 348 41.60 9.39 -11.82
CA GLU A 348 42.41 8.80 -10.74
C GLU A 348 42.02 7.33 -10.50
N TYR A 349 40.72 7.05 -10.44
CA TYR A 349 40.21 5.68 -10.29
C TYR A 349 40.67 4.75 -11.42
N VAL A 350 40.51 5.18 -12.69
CA VAL A 350 40.94 4.38 -13.84
C VAL A 350 42.46 4.21 -13.86
N ARG A 351 43.24 5.25 -13.51
CA ARG A 351 44.69 5.16 -13.42
C ARG A 351 45.15 4.17 -12.37
N ASP A 352 44.49 4.14 -11.22
CA ASP A 352 44.80 3.19 -10.15
C ASP A 352 44.51 1.74 -10.60
N ALA A 353 43.36 1.51 -11.25
CA ALA A 353 43.01 0.21 -11.83
C ALA A 353 44.01 -0.22 -12.93
N VAL A 354 44.37 0.68 -13.84
CA VAL A 354 45.37 0.43 -14.89
C VAL A 354 46.74 0.13 -14.31
N ARG A 355 47.17 0.85 -13.25
CA ARG A 355 48.45 0.59 -12.58
C ARG A 355 48.48 -0.80 -11.97
N GLU A 356 47.41 -1.20 -11.28
CA GLU A 356 47.30 -2.52 -10.68
C GLU A 356 47.31 -3.61 -11.77
N ARG A 357 46.51 -3.44 -12.82
CA ARG A 357 46.45 -4.39 -13.92
C ARG A 357 47.76 -4.50 -14.67
N TYR A 358 48.44 -3.38 -14.93
CA TYR A 358 49.76 -3.32 -15.54
C TYR A 358 50.80 -4.08 -14.71
N ARG A 359 50.84 -3.86 -13.39
CA ARG A 359 51.73 -4.60 -12.50
C ARG A 359 51.49 -6.11 -12.58
N GLY A 360 50.22 -6.54 -12.59
CA GLY A 360 49.84 -7.93 -12.78
C GLY A 360 50.31 -8.49 -14.13
N LEU A 361 50.07 -7.76 -15.21
CA LEU A 361 50.46 -8.13 -16.57
C LEU A 361 51.98 -8.30 -16.71
N VAL A 362 52.77 -7.35 -16.21
CA VAL A 362 54.24 -7.44 -16.23
C VAL A 362 54.72 -8.64 -15.42
N ASN A 363 54.14 -8.87 -14.23
CA ASN A 363 54.50 -10.03 -13.42
C ASN A 363 54.24 -11.35 -14.17
N GLU A 364 53.09 -11.47 -14.84
CA GLU A 364 52.73 -12.64 -15.64
C GLU A 364 53.66 -12.82 -16.85
N GLU A 365 53.86 -11.79 -17.67
CA GLU A 365 54.60 -11.88 -18.93
C GLU A 365 56.12 -11.97 -18.74
N GLU A 366 56.69 -11.14 -17.88
CA GLU A 366 58.15 -10.98 -17.75
C GLU A 366 58.74 -11.84 -16.62
N PHE A 367 57.93 -12.12 -15.60
CA PHE A 367 58.39 -12.83 -14.39
C PHE A 367 57.66 -14.16 -14.15
N GLY A 368 56.77 -14.59 -15.05
CA GLY A 368 56.05 -15.87 -14.96
C GLY A 368 55.11 -15.98 -13.75
N GLY A 369 54.63 -14.85 -13.23
CA GLY A 369 53.78 -14.75 -12.05
C GLY A 369 54.50 -14.94 -10.71
N MET A 370 55.84 -14.90 -10.69
CA MET A 370 56.64 -15.21 -9.50
C MET A 370 57.15 -13.99 -8.73
N ALA A 371 56.98 -12.77 -9.25
CA ALA A 371 57.32 -11.55 -8.54
C ALA A 371 56.15 -11.14 -7.63
N ALA A 372 56.43 -10.88 -6.35
CA ALA A 372 55.46 -10.40 -5.37
C ALA A 372 55.70 -8.91 -5.10
#